data_AF-A0A563C711-F1
#
_entry.id   AF-A0A563C711-F1
#
_cell.length_a   1.000
_cell.length_b   1.000
_cell.length_c   1.000
_cell.angle_alpha   90.00
_cell.angle_beta   90.00
_cell.angle_gamma   90.00
#
_symmetry.space_group_name_H-M   'P 1'
#
loop_
_entity.id
_entity.type
_entity.pdbx_description
1 polymer ?
#
loop_
_entity_poly.entity_id
_entity_poly.type
_entity_poly.pdbx_seq_one_letter_code
_entity_poly.pdbx_strand_id
1 'polypeptide(L)'
;MISASVYGWSLTRYTYSMDLQWIVKLIADGLVVPVVLIGAYALIKLVPNKEKYQVYSQVLMAGLTAYVTAKIIGSIYQPDQMRPFEILGVSAGASFLNNPGFPSDHALFTMAITLAVFFGAKSWRLALLCLIMTILVCAGRVIALVHTPLDVIGGLLIACVGIVWYKPMNLLKKHNI
;
A
#
# COMPACT_ATOMS: atom_id res chain seq x y z
N MET A 1 -27.39 5.22 40.96
CA MET A 1 -26.02 4.75 40.63
C MET A 1 -26.16 3.55 39.70
N ILE A 2 -26.11 3.78 38.38
CA ILE A 2 -26.15 2.69 37.39
C ILE A 2 -24.71 2.18 37.25
N SER A 3 -24.55 0.89 37.50
CA SER A 3 -23.28 0.16 37.56
C SER A 3 -22.44 0.35 36.29
N ALA A 4 -21.15 0.68 36.49
CA ALA A 4 -20.11 0.71 35.47
C ALA A 4 -19.82 -0.68 34.82
N SER A 5 -20.53 -1.73 35.22
CA SER A 5 -20.31 -3.10 34.72
C SER A 5 -20.84 -3.37 33.31
N VAL A 6 -21.74 -2.52 32.77
CA VAL A 6 -22.32 -2.77 31.43
C VAL A 6 -21.40 -2.29 30.30
N TYR A 7 -20.55 -1.30 30.57
CA TYR A 7 -19.56 -0.78 29.59
C TYR A 7 -18.17 -1.44 29.70
N GLY A 8 -17.91 -2.24 30.73
CA GLY A 8 -16.62 -2.94 30.89
C GLY A 8 -16.39 -4.06 29.87
N TRP A 9 -17.46 -4.60 29.26
CA TRP A 9 -17.41 -5.74 28.35
C TRP A 9 -17.14 -5.38 26.87
N SER A 10 -17.22 -4.10 26.50
CA SER A 10 -16.89 -3.64 25.14
C SER A 10 -15.46 -3.12 25.02
N LEU A 11 -14.90 -2.55 26.09
CA LEU A 11 -13.53 -2.01 26.11
C LEU A 11 -12.44 -3.10 26.23
N THR A 12 -12.77 -4.26 26.81
CA THR A 12 -11.82 -5.37 27.02
C THR A 12 -11.55 -6.21 25.77
N ARG A 13 -12.32 -6.06 24.69
CA ARG A 13 -12.10 -6.77 23.41
C ARG A 13 -11.15 -6.06 22.45
N TYR A 14 -10.74 -4.82 22.74
CA TYR A 14 -9.88 -4.03 21.87
C TYR A 14 -8.42 -3.94 22.33
N THR A 15 -8.10 -4.55 23.48
CA THR A 15 -6.72 -4.72 23.95
C THR A 15 -6.18 -6.05 23.44
N TYR A 16 -5.56 -6.02 22.26
CA TYR A 16 -4.73 -7.14 21.81
C TYR A 16 -3.63 -7.43 22.85
N SER A 17 -3.33 -8.71 23.10
CA SER A 17 -2.15 -9.09 23.87
C SER A 17 -0.90 -8.47 23.23
N MET A 18 0.15 -8.21 24.03
CA MET A 18 1.40 -7.62 23.50
C MET A 18 1.93 -8.39 22.28
N ASP A 19 1.82 -9.72 22.27
CA ASP A 19 2.20 -10.57 21.14
C ASP A 19 1.41 -10.24 19.86
N LEU A 20 0.10 -10.04 19.98
CA LEU A 20 -0.76 -9.76 18.84
C LEU A 20 -0.56 -8.33 18.30
N GLN A 21 -0.26 -7.36 19.16
CA GLN A 21 0.13 -6.01 18.71
C GLN A 21 1.43 -6.04 17.90
N TRP A 22 2.43 -6.82 18.34
CA TRP A 22 3.67 -7.00 17.60
C TRP A 22 3.45 -7.66 16.25
N ILE A 23 2.61 -8.69 16.18
CA ILE A 23 2.24 -9.36 14.93
C ILE A 23 1.57 -8.39 13.97
N VAL A 24 0.60 -7.60 14.45
CA VAL A 24 -0.12 -6.61 13.64
C VAL A 24 0.85 -5.56 13.08
N LYS A 25 1.76 -5.04 13.90
CA LYS A 25 2.79 -4.10 13.46
C LYS A 25 3.73 -4.71 12.42
N LEU A 26 4.14 -5.96 12.62
CA LEU A 26 4.99 -6.69 11.68
C LEU A 26 4.29 -6.87 10.32
N ILE A 27 2.99 -7.18 10.32
CA ILE A 27 2.19 -7.31 9.10
C ILE A 27 2.00 -5.95 8.42
N ALA A 28 1.63 -4.92 9.18
CA ALA A 28 1.31 -3.58 8.69
C ALA A 28 2.52 -2.85 8.08
N ASP A 29 3.67 -2.89 8.77
CA ASP A 29 4.85 -2.11 8.40
C ASP A 29 5.98 -3.01 7.90
N GLY A 30 6.17 -4.16 8.56
CA GLY A 30 7.27 -5.08 8.28
C GLY A 30 7.18 -5.73 6.90
N LEU A 31 5.98 -6.12 6.44
CA LEU A 31 5.78 -6.74 5.12
C LEU A 31 6.05 -5.80 3.94
N VAL A 32 6.14 -4.48 4.17
CA VAL A 32 6.57 -3.55 3.11
C VAL A 32 8.01 -3.85 2.67
N VAL A 33 8.90 -4.21 3.61
CA VAL A 33 10.31 -4.50 3.33
C VAL A 33 10.48 -5.66 2.33
N PRO A 34 9.92 -6.87 2.54
CA PRO A 34 10.04 -7.95 1.57
C PRO A 34 9.39 -7.61 0.23
N VAL A 35 8.28 -6.85 0.19
CA VAL A 35 7.70 -6.36 -1.08
C VAL A 35 8.72 -5.52 -1.85
N VAL A 36 9.40 -4.59 -1.19
CA VAL A 36 10.46 -3.76 -1.79
C VAL A 36 11.62 -4.62 -2.27
N LEU A 37 12.10 -5.57 -1.46
CA LEU A 37 13.24 -6.42 -1.82
C LEU A 37 12.93 -7.32 -3.02
N ILE A 38 11.73 -7.91 -3.07
CA ILE A 38 11.29 -8.74 -4.20
C ILE A 38 11.10 -7.87 -5.44
N GLY A 39 10.53 -6.68 -5.29
CA GLY A 39 10.38 -5.70 -6.38
C GLY A 39 11.72 -5.31 -6.99
N ALA A 40 12.69 -4.92 -6.15
CA ALA A 40 14.04 -4.58 -6.58
C ALA A 40 14.74 -5.76 -7.25
N TYR A 41 14.67 -6.95 -6.65
CA TYR A 41 15.23 -8.17 -7.24
C TYR A 41 14.64 -8.44 -8.63
N ALA A 42 13.31 -8.40 -8.76
CA ALA A 42 12.62 -8.65 -10.03
C ALA A 42 13.07 -7.65 -11.11
N LEU A 43 13.11 -6.36 -10.77
CA LEU A 43 13.50 -5.29 -11.71
C LEU A 43 14.99 -5.34 -12.09
N ILE A 44 15.88 -5.75 -11.19
CA ILE A 44 17.33 -5.82 -11.48
C ILE A 44 17.67 -7.08 -12.28
N LYS A 45 17.07 -8.22 -11.91
CA LYS A 45 17.45 -9.55 -12.41
C LYS A 45 16.67 -9.99 -13.65
N LEU A 46 15.38 -9.68 -13.72
CA LEU A 46 14.50 -10.20 -14.78
C LEU A 46 14.36 -9.25 -15.97
N VAL A 47 14.59 -7.95 -15.77
CA VAL A 47 14.54 -6.97 -16.87
C VAL A 47 15.80 -7.08 -17.73
N PRO A 48 15.68 -7.31 -19.05
CA PRO A 48 16.82 -7.37 -19.96
C PRO A 48 17.62 -6.06 -19.95
N ASN A 49 18.97 -6.13 -19.99
CA ASN A 49 19.83 -4.94 -19.93
C ASN A 49 19.47 -3.87 -20.96
N LYS A 50 19.07 -4.27 -22.18
CA LYS A 50 18.66 -3.35 -23.26
C LYS A 50 17.35 -2.59 -22.97
N GLU A 51 16.51 -3.09 -22.08
CA GLU A 51 15.21 -2.52 -21.71
C GLU A 51 15.26 -1.79 -20.36
N LYS A 52 16.35 -1.92 -19.57
CA LYS A 52 16.43 -1.41 -18.19
C LYS A 52 16.15 0.09 -18.08
N TYR A 53 16.79 0.92 -18.90
CA TYR A 53 16.58 2.36 -18.85
C TYR A 53 15.11 2.71 -19.08
N GLN A 54 14.50 2.10 -20.09
CA GLN A 54 13.08 2.32 -20.41
C GLN A 54 12.17 1.85 -19.28
N VAL A 55 12.33 0.61 -18.81
CA VAL A 55 11.50 0.06 -17.73
C VAL A 55 11.66 0.86 -16.44
N TYR A 56 12.88 1.25 -16.06
CA TYR A 56 13.10 2.02 -14.84
C TYR A 56 12.49 3.41 -14.94
N SER A 57 12.58 4.06 -16.10
CA SER A 57 11.90 5.33 -16.35
C SER A 57 10.37 5.18 -16.24
N GLN A 58 9.78 4.11 -16.78
CA GLN A 58 8.35 3.84 -16.69
C GLN A 58 7.91 3.58 -15.25
N VAL A 59 8.66 2.77 -14.50
CA VAL A 59 8.38 2.47 -13.09
C VAL A 59 8.47 3.75 -12.25
N LEU A 60 9.50 4.56 -12.45
CA LEU A 60 9.66 5.84 -11.77
C LEU A 60 8.48 6.77 -12.07
N MET A 61 8.13 6.93 -13.35
CA MET A 61 7.02 7.81 -13.75
C MET A 61 5.67 7.29 -13.26
N ALA A 62 5.45 5.97 -13.25
CA ALA A 62 4.26 5.35 -12.67
C ALA A 62 4.15 5.65 -11.17
N GLY A 63 5.23 5.46 -10.42
CA GLY A 63 5.29 5.76 -8.99
C GLY A 63 5.06 7.24 -8.68
N LEU A 64 5.74 8.15 -9.39
CA LEU A 64 5.56 9.60 -9.24
C LEU A 64 4.13 10.02 -9.57
N THR A 65 3.54 9.49 -10.65
CA THR A 65 2.17 9.79 -11.04
C THR A 65 1.18 9.34 -9.98
N ALA A 66 1.33 8.11 -9.47
CA ALA A 66 0.49 7.60 -8.39
C ALA A 66 0.61 8.47 -7.12
N TYR A 67 1.84 8.81 -6.73
CA TYR A 67 2.09 9.63 -5.54
C TYR A 67 1.49 11.04 -5.66
N VAL A 68 1.74 11.73 -6.78
CA VAL A 68 1.17 13.07 -7.02
C VAL A 68 -0.35 13.00 -7.04
N THR A 69 -0.92 12.00 -7.71
CA THR A 69 -2.38 11.80 -7.76
C THR A 69 -2.95 11.58 -6.36
N ALA A 70 -2.29 10.79 -5.51
CA ALA A 70 -2.71 10.58 -4.13
C ALA A 70 -2.66 11.85 -3.29
N LYS A 71 -1.62 12.70 -3.46
CA LYS A 71 -1.55 13.96 -2.72
C LYS A 71 -2.57 14.99 -3.21
N ILE A 72 -2.84 15.05 -4.52
CA ILE A 72 -3.93 15.88 -5.07
C ILE A 72 -5.27 15.41 -4.52
N ILE A 73 -5.60 14.12 -4.67
CA ILE A 73 -6.86 13.58 -4.20
C ILE A 73 -7.00 13.74 -2.69
N GLY A 74 -5.97 13.41 -1.90
CA GLY A 74 -5.98 13.60 -0.45
C GLY A 74 -6.06 15.07 -0.03
N SER A 75 -5.65 16.02 -0.86
CA SER A 75 -5.85 17.45 -0.56
C SER A 75 -7.29 17.92 -0.79
N ILE A 76 -8.02 17.24 -1.69
CA ILE A 76 -9.40 17.60 -2.07
C ILE A 76 -10.43 16.81 -1.25
N TYR A 77 -10.12 15.55 -0.93
CA TYR A 77 -11.02 14.61 -0.29
C TYR A 77 -10.34 13.93 0.90
N GLN A 78 -10.87 14.22 2.09
CA GLN A 78 -10.50 13.57 3.34
C GLN A 78 -11.78 13.08 4.02
N PRO A 79 -12.14 11.79 3.88
CA PRO A 79 -13.35 11.22 4.45
C PRO A 79 -13.39 11.41 5.98
N ASP A 80 -12.26 11.15 6.63
CA ASP A 80 -12.12 11.21 8.08
C ASP A 80 -10.91 12.08 8.43
N GLN A 81 -11.11 13.04 9.33
CA GLN A 81 -10.05 13.94 9.81
C GLN A 81 -9.18 13.30 10.91
N MET A 82 -9.75 12.33 11.62
CA MET A 82 -9.08 11.56 12.67
C MET A 82 -8.98 10.11 12.26
N ARG A 83 -7.88 9.46 12.63
CA ARG A 83 -7.66 8.03 12.38
C ARG A 83 -8.49 7.19 13.37
N PRO A 84 -8.81 5.93 13.03
CA PRO A 84 -9.64 5.07 13.90
C PRO A 84 -9.12 4.94 15.33
N PHE A 85 -7.80 4.85 15.55
CA PHE A 85 -7.24 4.79 16.90
C PHE A 85 -7.49 6.07 17.72
N GLU A 86 -7.51 7.24 17.08
CA GLU A 86 -7.75 8.53 17.74
C GLU A 86 -9.22 8.63 18.17
N ILE A 87 -10.14 8.23 17.29
CA ILE A 87 -11.59 8.20 17.58
C ILE A 87 -11.89 7.26 18.76
N LEU A 88 -11.18 6.13 18.84
CA LEU A 88 -11.37 5.12 19.88
C LEU A 88 -10.61 5.43 21.17
N GLY A 89 -9.73 6.44 21.19
CA GLY A 89 -8.91 6.77 22.36
C GLY A 89 -7.90 5.69 22.75
N VAL A 90 -7.43 4.90 21.78
CA VAL A 90 -6.48 3.79 21.98
C VAL A 90 -5.13 4.10 21.35
N SER A 91 -4.08 3.38 21.73
CA SER A 91 -2.76 3.48 21.09
C SER A 91 -2.80 2.96 19.65
N ALA A 92 -2.08 3.61 18.74
CA ALA A 92 -1.93 3.13 17.36
C ALA A 92 -1.26 1.75 17.32
N GLY A 93 -1.83 0.82 16.54
CA GLY A 93 -1.29 -0.54 16.39
C GLY A 93 -0.12 -0.68 15.41
N ALA A 94 0.22 0.40 14.69
CA ALA A 94 1.32 0.46 13.72
C ALA A 94 1.82 1.91 13.57
N SER A 95 2.87 2.11 12.76
CA SER A 95 3.39 3.45 12.48
C SER A 95 2.35 4.33 11.78
N PHE A 96 2.29 5.60 12.18
CA PHE A 96 1.41 6.60 11.56
C PHE A 96 2.10 7.95 11.53
N LEU A 97 1.59 8.83 10.67
CA LEU A 97 1.95 10.25 10.63
C LEU A 97 0.79 11.04 11.22
N ASN A 98 1.09 12.16 11.89
CA ASN A 98 0.08 13.06 12.43
C ASN A 98 -0.54 13.89 11.28
N ASN A 99 -1.34 13.22 10.47
CA ASN A 99 -2.06 13.77 9.33
C ASN A 99 -3.30 12.89 9.02
N PRO A 100 -4.25 13.41 8.22
CA PRO A 100 -5.39 12.64 7.76
C PRO A 100 -4.99 11.32 7.08
N GLY A 101 -5.85 10.30 7.24
CA GLY A 101 -5.54 8.93 6.85
C GLY A 101 -5.64 8.63 5.35
N PHE A 102 -6.35 9.47 4.57
CA PHE A 102 -6.67 9.16 3.19
C PHE A 102 -5.73 9.84 2.17
N PRO A 103 -5.31 9.13 1.10
CA PRO A 103 -5.32 7.67 0.95
C PRO A 103 -4.15 7.02 1.73
N SER A 104 -4.19 5.69 1.91
CA SER A 104 -3.12 4.95 2.58
C SER A 104 -1.83 4.91 1.74
N ASP A 105 -0.77 5.58 2.22
CA ASP A 105 0.55 5.58 1.58
C ASP A 105 1.18 4.16 1.51
N HIS A 106 0.94 3.31 2.52
CA HIS A 106 1.43 1.91 2.52
C HIS A 106 0.75 1.06 1.43
N ALA A 107 -0.57 1.19 1.29
CA ALA A 107 -1.33 0.49 0.26
C ALA A 107 -0.90 0.98 -1.14
N LEU A 108 -0.76 2.29 -1.30
CA LEU A 108 -0.31 2.90 -2.56
C LEU A 108 1.08 2.42 -2.96
N PHE A 109 2.04 2.49 -2.04
CA PHE A 109 3.43 2.18 -2.33
C PHE A 109 3.63 0.70 -2.66
N THR A 110 3.07 -0.19 -1.84
CA THR A 110 3.19 -1.63 -2.08
C THR A 110 2.46 -2.06 -3.35
N MET A 111 1.31 -1.47 -3.68
CA MET A 111 0.63 -1.73 -4.95
C MET A 111 1.40 -1.20 -6.15
N ALA A 112 2.02 -0.02 -6.07
CA ALA A 112 2.88 0.51 -7.13
C ALA A 112 4.06 -0.42 -7.44
N ILE A 113 4.68 -1.01 -6.40
CA ILE A 113 5.74 -2.03 -6.57
C ILE A 113 5.17 -3.29 -7.21
N THR A 114 4.02 -3.79 -6.75
CA THR A 114 3.36 -4.96 -7.34
C THR A 114 3.10 -4.76 -8.84
N LEU A 115 2.61 -3.59 -9.24
CA LEU A 115 2.41 -3.22 -10.65
C LEU A 115 3.73 -3.12 -11.42
N ALA A 116 4.79 -2.57 -10.80
CA ALA A 116 6.12 -2.53 -11.40
C ALA A 116 6.70 -3.93 -11.67
N VAL A 117 6.47 -4.89 -10.77
CA VAL A 117 6.87 -6.30 -10.97
C VAL A 117 6.04 -6.94 -12.09
N PHE A 118 4.73 -6.69 -12.09
CA PHE A 118 3.81 -7.25 -13.08
C PHE A 118 4.11 -6.76 -14.49
N PHE A 119 4.20 -5.45 -14.69
CA PHE A 119 4.35 -4.83 -16.00
C PHE A 119 5.81 -4.62 -16.42
N GLY A 120 6.67 -4.18 -15.49
CA GLY A 120 8.07 -3.88 -15.75
C GLY A 120 8.93 -5.13 -15.82
N ALA A 121 8.94 -5.93 -14.74
CA ALA A 121 9.69 -7.19 -14.70
C ALA A 121 8.99 -8.35 -15.43
N LYS A 122 7.71 -8.18 -15.83
CA LYS A 122 6.91 -9.15 -16.57
C LYS A 122 6.84 -10.54 -15.91
N SER A 123 6.89 -10.57 -14.57
CA SER A 123 6.90 -11.81 -13.78
C SER A 123 5.59 -11.99 -13.03
N TRP A 124 4.65 -12.74 -13.61
CA TRP A 124 3.35 -13.04 -13.00
C TRP A 124 3.46 -13.63 -11.58
N ARG A 125 4.38 -14.59 -11.38
CA ARG A 125 4.52 -15.29 -10.09
C ARG A 125 4.99 -14.36 -8.97
N LEU A 126 6.00 -13.52 -9.26
CA LEU A 126 6.50 -12.55 -8.28
C LEU A 126 5.49 -11.43 -8.04
N ALA A 127 4.78 -11.00 -9.08
CA ALA A 127 3.71 -10.02 -8.94
C ALA A 127 2.56 -10.55 -8.07
N LEU A 128 2.15 -11.81 -8.27
CA LEU A 128 1.13 -12.45 -7.43
C LEU A 128 1.59 -12.56 -5.97
N LEU A 129 2.85 -12.93 -5.74
CA LEU A 129 3.42 -12.96 -4.39
C LEU A 129 3.41 -11.56 -3.75
N CYS A 130 3.85 -10.53 -4.49
CA CYS A 130 3.79 -9.14 -4.02
C CYS A 130 2.35 -8.71 -3.73
N LEU A 131 1.39 -9.07 -4.59
CA LEU A 131 -0.03 -8.74 -4.39
C LEU A 131 -0.59 -9.36 -3.11
N ILE A 132 -0.26 -10.62 -2.82
CA ILE A 132 -0.68 -11.28 -1.58
C ILE A 132 -0.12 -10.51 -0.36
N MET A 133 1.17 -10.16 -0.39
CA MET A 133 1.78 -9.37 0.69
C MET A 133 1.18 -7.96 0.79
N THR A 134 0.89 -7.30 -0.34
CA THR A 134 0.18 -6.01 -0.39
C THR A 134 -1.18 -6.12 0.31
N ILE A 135 -1.95 -7.17 0.03
CA ILE A 135 -3.26 -7.39 0.67
C ILE A 135 -3.10 -7.62 2.18
N LEU A 136 -2.08 -8.37 2.59
CA LEU A 136 -1.78 -8.57 4.02
C LEU A 136 -1.38 -7.26 4.71
N VAL A 137 -0.53 -6.43 4.10
CA VAL A 137 -0.21 -5.08 4.57
C VAL A 137 -1.48 -4.27 4.76
N CYS A 138 -2.33 -4.23 3.72
CA CYS A 138 -3.61 -3.54 3.73
C CYS A 138 -4.52 -3.97 4.89
N ALA A 139 -4.67 -5.29 5.11
CA ALA A 139 -5.42 -5.82 6.24
C ALA A 139 -4.78 -5.42 7.58
N GLY A 140 -3.45 -5.52 7.68
CA GLY A 140 -2.69 -5.09 8.86
C GLY A 140 -2.91 -3.62 9.20
N ARG A 141 -2.96 -2.72 8.21
CA ARG A 141 -3.21 -1.29 8.42
C ARG A 141 -4.61 -1.00 8.98
N VAL A 142 -5.62 -1.75 8.56
CA VAL A 142 -7.00 -1.64 9.10
C VAL A 142 -7.08 -2.21 10.51
N ILE A 143 -6.51 -3.40 10.74
CA ILE A 143 -6.49 -4.06 12.06
C ILE A 143 -5.70 -3.22 13.08
N ALA A 144 -4.63 -2.56 12.64
CA ALA A 144 -3.83 -1.63 13.44
C ALA A 144 -4.53 -0.31 13.75
N LEU A 145 -5.74 -0.07 13.23
CA LEU A 145 -6.55 1.14 13.43
C LEU A 145 -5.90 2.43 12.93
N VAL A 146 -4.85 2.32 12.12
CA VAL A 146 -4.14 3.48 11.57
C VAL A 146 -4.79 3.98 10.28
N HIS A 147 -5.63 3.17 9.64
CA HIS A 147 -6.37 3.51 8.43
C HIS A 147 -7.75 2.86 8.42
N THR A 148 -8.71 3.50 7.77
CA THR A 148 -10.00 2.90 7.45
C THR A 148 -9.89 1.96 6.24
N PRO A 149 -10.85 1.05 6.02
CA PRO A 149 -10.92 0.28 4.76
C PRO A 149 -10.97 1.18 3.52
N LEU A 150 -11.61 2.34 3.62
CA LEU A 150 -11.72 3.31 2.52
C LEU A 150 -10.36 3.89 2.16
N ASP A 151 -9.53 4.24 3.14
CA ASP A 151 -8.15 4.74 2.93
C ASP A 151 -7.31 3.75 2.14
N VAL A 152 -7.44 2.47 2.51
CA VAL A 152 -6.70 1.37 1.91
C VAL A 152 -7.15 1.11 0.48
N ILE A 153 -8.47 1.01 0.24
CA ILE A 153 -9.03 0.85 -1.10
C ILE A 153 -8.64 2.04 -1.98
N GLY A 154 -8.72 3.27 -1.45
CA GLY A 154 -8.28 4.48 -2.14
C GLY A 154 -6.82 4.41 -2.56
N GLY A 155 -5.92 4.01 -1.65
CA GLY A 155 -4.49 3.85 -1.96
C GLY A 155 -4.23 2.82 -3.08
N LEU A 156 -4.90 1.66 -3.02
CA LEU A 156 -4.78 0.62 -4.05
C LEU A 156 -5.25 1.11 -5.43
N LEU A 157 -6.41 1.76 -5.48
CA LEU A 157 -7.00 2.25 -6.73
C LEU A 157 -6.18 3.39 -7.34
N ILE A 158 -5.68 4.31 -6.51
CA ILE A 158 -4.86 5.43 -6.97
C ILE A 158 -3.52 4.92 -7.53
N ALA A 159 -2.93 3.88 -6.96
CA ALA A 159 -1.72 3.26 -7.50
C ALA A 159 -1.92 2.76 -8.96
N CYS A 160 -3.12 2.28 -9.30
CA CYS A 160 -3.45 1.83 -10.65
C CYS A 160 -3.41 2.95 -11.71
N VAL A 161 -3.46 4.23 -11.34
CA VAL A 161 -3.28 5.35 -12.29
C VAL A 161 -1.91 5.28 -12.96
N GLY A 162 -0.89 4.78 -12.25
CA GLY A 162 0.45 4.57 -12.78
C GLY A 162 0.52 3.59 -13.97
N ILE A 163 -0.51 2.77 -14.19
CA ILE A 163 -0.56 1.78 -15.30
C ILE A 163 -0.43 2.45 -16.67
N VAL A 164 -0.80 3.73 -16.79
CA VAL A 164 -0.68 4.51 -18.03
C VAL A 164 0.74 4.50 -18.63
N TRP A 165 1.77 4.33 -17.80
CA TRP A 165 3.17 4.31 -18.21
C TRP A 165 3.65 2.97 -18.77
N TYR A 166 2.91 1.89 -18.52
CA TYR A 166 3.24 0.54 -18.95
C TYR A 166 2.61 0.13 -20.28
N LYS A 167 2.13 1.09 -21.08
CA LYS A 167 1.52 0.83 -22.39
C LYS A 167 2.45 -0.02 -23.28
N PRO A 168 1.89 -0.98 -24.03
CA PRO A 168 2.69 -1.96 -24.77
C PRO A 168 3.57 -1.29 -25.82
N MET A 169 4.88 -1.59 -25.79
CA MET A 169 5.91 -1.16 -26.75
C MET A 169 5.71 -1.66 -28.20
N ASN A 170 4.53 -2.19 -28.54
CA ASN A 170 4.29 -2.81 -29.83
C ASN A 170 4.02 -1.81 -30.97
N LEU A 171 3.92 -0.51 -30.68
CA LEU A 171 3.58 0.51 -31.68
C LEU A 171 4.79 1.11 -32.43
N LEU A 172 6.02 0.95 -31.93
CA LEU A 172 7.22 1.47 -32.60
C LEU A 172 7.95 0.45 -33.47
N LYS A 173 7.59 -0.84 -33.39
CA LYS A 173 8.22 -1.89 -34.20
C LYS A 173 7.55 -2.10 -35.56
N LYS A 174 6.33 -1.57 -35.76
CA LYS A 174 5.54 -1.76 -36.98
C LYS A 174 5.93 -0.79 -38.12
N HIS A 175 6.76 0.22 -37.85
CA HIS A 175 7.18 1.21 -38.86
C HIS A 175 8.65 1.10 -39.30
N ASN A 176 9.37 0.07 -38.90
CA ASN A 176 10.77 -0.17 -39.31
C ASN A 176 11.03 -1.61 -39.81
N ILE A 177 10.06 -2.17 -40.55
CA ILE A 177 10.28 -3.35 -41.40
C ILE A 177 9.78 -3.02 -42.79
#